data_AF-A0A2E2QNC2-F1
#
_entry.id   AF-A0A2E2QNC2-F1
#
_cell.length_a   1.000
_cell.length_b   1.000
_cell.length_c   1.000
_cell.angle_alpha   90.00
_cell.angle_beta   90.00
_cell.angle_gamma   90.00
#
_symmetry.space_group_name_H-M   'P 1'
#
loop_
_entity.id
_entity.type
_entity.pdbx_description
1 polymer ?
#
loop_
_entity_poly.entity_id
_entity_poly.type
_entity_poly.pdbx_seq_one_letter_code
_entity_poly.pdbx_strand_id
1 'polypeptide(L)'
;MSTGVGPRTSSEVKTAVQSQPEFQKTKLDIIIPVFDPGLPDDPEEMEEERIWPELRRAESVRFALKLKEELEKAGRFGAVRVAPNSEATGDLYVLGKILESNGKDVEIEIDVYDISGAHWYNEDYEHEVLERFHKTYRNKGKDPYQPVFEEAALDLVEHLSEADATDLAALKSVTEMRFGANFSEEAFVEYIREENGRVELIGLPSELDPMLARIRAIRIRDQLFIDNMQDHYAEFNAEMSTSYALWQEQSLKEETALQEAETKATT
;
A
#
# COMPACT_ATOMS: atom_id res chain seq x y z
N MET A 1 -11.79 -38.63 36.08
CA MET A 1 -10.71 -37.84 35.47
C MET A 1 -10.34 -38.54 34.17
N SER A 2 -10.86 -38.09 33.02
CA SER A 2 -10.52 -38.70 31.72
C SER A 2 -9.39 -37.89 31.09
N THR A 3 -8.17 -38.42 31.15
CA THR A 3 -7.00 -37.86 30.50
C THR A 3 -6.89 -38.42 29.09
N GLY A 4 -7.51 -37.75 28.12
CA GLY A 4 -7.34 -38.08 26.71
C GLY A 4 -6.07 -37.44 26.17
N VAL A 5 -5.07 -38.27 25.83
CA VAL A 5 -3.90 -37.89 25.02
C VAL A 5 -4.05 -38.46 23.62
N GLY A 6 -3.86 -37.63 22.59
CA GLY A 6 -3.99 -37.99 21.18
C GLY A 6 -4.64 -36.88 20.34
N PRO A 7 -4.36 -36.81 19.02
CA PRO A 7 -4.99 -35.84 18.15
C PRO A 7 -6.50 -36.12 18.03
N ARG A 8 -7.30 -35.05 18.10
CA ARG A 8 -8.77 -35.12 17.98
C ARG A 8 -9.17 -35.58 16.59
N THR A 9 -10.30 -36.29 16.50
CA THR A 9 -10.82 -36.72 15.20
C THR A 9 -11.34 -35.51 14.40
N SER A 10 -11.21 -35.52 13.07
CA SER A 10 -11.68 -34.41 12.21
C SER A 10 -13.17 -34.08 12.39
N SER A 11 -13.96 -35.05 12.85
CA SER A 11 -15.36 -34.91 13.25
C SER A 11 -15.55 -34.08 14.53
N GLU A 12 -14.66 -34.18 15.51
CA GLU A 12 -14.72 -33.39 16.75
C GLU A 12 -14.20 -31.97 16.55
N VAL A 13 -13.27 -31.77 15.60
CA VAL A 13 -12.83 -30.43 15.17
C VAL A 13 -13.97 -29.68 14.49
N LYS A 14 -14.80 -30.36 13.68
CA LYS A 14 -15.95 -29.74 13.00
C LYS A 14 -17.02 -29.20 13.97
N THR A 15 -17.19 -29.81 15.14
CA THR A 15 -18.22 -29.37 16.10
C THR A 15 -17.77 -28.18 16.96
N ALA A 16 -16.45 -27.96 17.13
CA ALA A 16 -15.93 -26.81 17.86
C ALA A 16 -15.80 -25.54 17.00
N VAL A 17 -15.88 -25.67 15.67
CA VAL A 17 -15.89 -24.55 14.72
C VAL A 17 -17.29 -24.38 14.14
N GLN A 18 -18.29 -24.24 15.00
CA GLN A 18 -19.46 -23.43 14.66
C GLN A 18 -19.15 -22.00 15.11
N SER A 19 -18.21 -21.37 14.42
CA SER A 19 -18.21 -19.91 14.33
C SER A 19 -19.48 -19.54 13.58
N GLN A 20 -20.26 -18.60 14.15
CA GLN A 20 -21.30 -17.90 13.42
C GLN A 20 -20.75 -17.48 12.04
N PRO A 21 -21.56 -17.41 10.97
CA PRO A 21 -21.11 -16.79 9.74
C PRO A 21 -20.96 -15.30 10.07
N GLU A 22 -19.80 -14.89 10.56
CA GLU A 22 -19.29 -13.58 10.18
C GLU A 22 -19.35 -13.61 8.66
N PHE A 23 -20.25 -12.84 8.07
CA PHE A 23 -20.15 -12.49 6.67
C PHE A 23 -18.69 -12.09 6.46
N GLN A 24 -17.91 -12.94 5.80
CA GLN A 24 -16.53 -12.58 5.49
C GLN A 24 -16.64 -11.33 4.63
N LYS A 25 -16.36 -10.17 5.23
CA LYS A 25 -16.34 -8.91 4.49
C LYS A 25 -15.41 -9.11 3.30
N THR A 26 -15.88 -8.76 2.11
CA THR A 26 -15.11 -8.86 0.88
C THR A 26 -13.77 -8.17 1.08
N LYS A 27 -12.68 -8.92 0.98
CA LYS A 27 -11.32 -8.40 1.14
C LYS A 27 -10.83 -7.85 -0.20
N LEU A 28 -10.55 -6.55 -0.25
CA LEU A 28 -10.02 -5.88 -1.44
C LEU A 28 -8.51 -6.10 -1.54
N ASP A 29 -8.04 -6.39 -2.75
CA ASP A 29 -6.63 -6.47 -3.09
C ASP A 29 -6.11 -5.06 -3.41
N ILE A 30 -4.99 -4.67 -2.79
CA ILE A 30 -4.40 -3.33 -2.91
C ILE A 30 -3.17 -3.40 -3.81
N ILE A 31 -3.07 -2.43 -4.71
CA ILE A 31 -1.84 -2.09 -5.43
C ILE A 31 -1.32 -0.76 -4.88
N ILE A 32 -0.06 -0.78 -4.46
CA ILE A 32 0.70 0.41 -4.06
C ILE A 32 1.77 0.64 -5.12
N PRO A 33 1.57 1.55 -6.07
CA PRO A 33 2.65 1.97 -6.94
C PRO A 33 3.82 2.50 -6.11
N VAL A 34 5.04 2.33 -6.62
CA VAL A 34 6.21 3.04 -6.08
C VAL A 34 5.85 4.53 -5.98
N PHE A 35 6.14 5.15 -4.83
CA PHE A 35 5.69 6.52 -4.58
C PHE A 35 6.30 7.49 -5.58
N ASP A 36 5.58 8.55 -5.91
CA ASP A 36 6.17 9.70 -6.58
C ASP A 36 7.24 10.29 -5.64
N PRO A 37 8.51 10.39 -6.09
CA PRO A 37 9.57 10.95 -5.27
C PRO A 37 9.37 12.45 -4.95
N GLY A 38 8.44 13.14 -5.61
CA GLY A 38 8.18 14.55 -5.38
C GLY A 38 9.38 15.43 -5.71
N LEU A 39 10.13 15.07 -6.76
CA LEU A 39 11.30 15.85 -7.18
C LEU A 39 10.86 17.12 -7.92
N PRO A 40 11.35 18.30 -7.51
CA PRO A 40 11.20 19.52 -8.29
C PRO A 40 11.79 19.37 -9.70
N ASP A 41 11.16 20.03 -10.67
CA ASP A 41 11.67 20.09 -12.05
C ASP A 41 12.94 20.97 -12.15
N ASP A 42 13.10 21.95 -11.24
CA ASP A 42 14.22 22.88 -11.22
C ASP A 42 15.38 22.34 -10.35
N PRO A 43 16.59 22.18 -10.93
CA PRO A 43 17.78 21.84 -10.16
C PRO A 43 18.14 22.83 -9.05
N GLU A 44 17.82 24.12 -9.23
CA GLU A 44 18.10 25.13 -8.20
C GLU A 44 17.24 24.89 -6.95
N GLU A 45 15.96 24.57 -7.12
CA GLU A 45 15.03 24.23 -6.04
C GLU A 45 15.47 22.96 -5.30
N MET A 46 15.95 21.94 -6.02
CA MET A 46 16.52 20.73 -5.39
C MET A 46 17.75 21.03 -4.52
N GLU A 47 18.62 21.95 -4.94
CA GLU A 47 19.78 22.36 -4.14
C GLU A 47 19.38 23.16 -2.91
N GLU A 48 18.43 24.09 -3.05
CA GLU A 48 17.90 24.91 -1.96
C GLU A 48 17.23 24.04 -0.88
N GLU A 49 16.41 23.07 -1.29
CA GLU A 49 15.74 22.11 -0.40
C GLU A 49 16.64 20.96 0.05
N ARG A 50 17.90 20.92 -0.43
CA ARG A 50 18.90 19.88 -0.11
C ARG A 50 18.41 18.46 -0.43
N ILE A 51 17.58 18.33 -1.47
CA ILE A 51 17.03 17.05 -1.92
C ILE A 51 18.13 16.28 -2.67
N TRP A 52 18.33 15.03 -2.30
CA TRP A 52 19.18 14.10 -3.05
C TRP A 52 18.33 13.19 -3.92
N PRO A 53 18.30 13.38 -5.26
CA PRO A 53 17.35 12.68 -6.13
C PRO A 53 17.45 11.15 -6.07
N GLU A 54 18.67 10.62 -6.00
CA GLU A 54 18.90 9.17 -5.91
C GLU A 54 18.40 8.59 -4.59
N LEU A 55 18.57 9.34 -3.50
CA LEU A 55 18.03 8.94 -2.21
C LEU A 55 16.50 8.96 -2.25
N ARG A 56 15.91 10.04 -2.76
CA ARG A 56 14.46 10.19 -2.81
C ARG A 56 13.79 9.12 -3.70
N ARG A 57 14.41 8.75 -4.82
CA ARG A 57 13.97 7.60 -5.65
C ARG A 57 14.05 6.27 -4.91
N ALA A 58 15.06 6.09 -4.05
CA ALA A 58 15.14 4.90 -3.21
C ALA A 58 14.09 4.91 -2.09
N GLU A 59 13.81 6.09 -1.51
CA GLU A 59 12.73 6.32 -0.55
C GLU A 59 11.37 5.98 -1.16
N SER A 60 11.13 6.33 -2.42
CA SER A 60 9.87 5.99 -3.11
C SER A 60 9.51 4.50 -3.02
N VAL A 61 10.51 3.63 -3.23
CA VAL A 61 10.32 2.16 -3.14
C VAL A 61 10.16 1.74 -1.69
N ARG A 62 10.99 2.29 -0.80
CA ARG A 62 10.95 1.97 0.64
C ARG A 62 9.62 2.37 1.26
N PHE A 63 9.10 3.55 0.96
CA PHE A 63 7.87 4.11 1.54
C PHE A 63 6.66 3.28 1.10
N ALA A 64 6.60 2.91 -0.18
CA ALA A 64 5.59 1.96 -0.68
C ALA A 64 5.63 0.61 0.07
N LEU A 65 6.83 0.09 0.36
CA LEU A 65 6.98 -1.14 1.16
C LEU A 65 6.59 -0.96 2.62
N LYS A 66 6.90 0.18 3.23
CA LYS A 66 6.50 0.49 4.62
C LYS A 66 5.00 0.60 4.77
N LEU A 67 4.33 1.26 3.82
CA LEU A 67 2.88 1.28 3.78
C LEU A 67 2.30 -0.12 3.56
N LYS A 68 2.88 -0.92 2.65
CA LYS A 68 2.50 -2.32 2.46
C LYS A 68 2.57 -3.12 3.77
N GLU A 69 3.69 -3.03 4.50
CA GLU A 69 3.90 -3.75 5.76
C GLU A 69 2.80 -3.42 6.79
N GLU A 70 2.40 -2.14 6.91
CA GLU A 70 1.35 -1.71 7.84
C GLU A 70 -0.06 -2.14 7.39
N LEU A 71 -0.37 -2.07 6.09
CA LEU A 71 -1.64 -2.56 5.54
C LEU A 71 -1.79 -4.08 5.68
N GLU A 72 -0.72 -4.85 5.48
CA GLU A 72 -0.70 -6.30 5.71
C GLU A 72 -0.91 -6.63 7.19
N LYS A 73 -0.22 -5.91 8.08
CA LYS A 73 -0.34 -6.05 9.55
C LYS A 73 -1.74 -5.75 10.06
N ALA A 74 -2.46 -4.82 9.44
CA ALA A 74 -3.86 -4.53 9.75
C ALA A 74 -4.79 -5.73 9.50
N GLY A 75 -4.43 -6.62 8.55
CA GLY A 75 -5.14 -7.88 8.28
C GLY A 75 -6.56 -7.74 7.70
N ARG A 76 -6.95 -6.52 7.31
CA ARG A 76 -8.29 -6.19 6.78
C ARG A 76 -8.42 -6.39 5.27
N PHE A 77 -7.31 -6.30 4.55
CA PHE A 77 -7.26 -6.41 3.10
C PHE A 77 -6.99 -7.83 2.63
N GLY A 78 -7.08 -8.01 1.31
CA GLY A 78 -6.67 -9.21 0.58
C GLY A 78 -5.15 -9.21 0.42
N ALA A 79 -4.68 -9.37 -0.81
CA ALA A 79 -3.27 -9.23 -1.11
C ALA A 79 -2.89 -7.74 -1.24
N VAL A 80 -1.80 -7.34 -0.62
CA VAL A 80 -1.22 -5.99 -0.75
C VAL A 80 0.09 -6.12 -1.53
N ARG A 81 0.22 -5.41 -2.65
CA ARG A 81 1.36 -5.56 -3.55
C ARG A 81 1.94 -4.20 -3.91
N VAL A 82 3.27 -4.12 -3.92
CA VAL A 82 3.98 -2.99 -4.51
C VAL A 82 4.14 -3.24 -6.01
N ALA A 83 3.88 -2.24 -6.83
CA ALA A 83 4.04 -2.32 -8.29
C ALA A 83 4.85 -1.13 -8.82
N PRO A 84 5.48 -1.23 -10.01
CA PRO A 84 6.20 -0.10 -10.59
C PRO A 84 5.31 1.11 -10.88
N ASN A 85 4.04 0.87 -11.19
CA ASN A 85 3.05 1.88 -11.57
C ASN A 85 1.62 1.37 -11.25
N SER A 86 0.61 2.16 -11.59
CA SER A 86 -0.82 1.85 -11.40
C SER A 86 -1.44 0.97 -12.51
N GLU A 87 -0.65 0.42 -13.44
CA GLU A 87 -1.16 -0.46 -14.50
C GLU A 87 -1.44 -1.89 -13.99
N ALA A 88 -0.81 -2.28 -12.88
CA ALA A 88 -1.09 -3.56 -12.24
C ALA A 88 -2.56 -3.63 -11.79
N THR A 89 -3.21 -4.77 -11.99
CA THR A 89 -4.63 -4.90 -11.67
C THR A 89 -4.87 -5.21 -10.20
N GLY A 90 -5.54 -4.29 -9.50
CA GLY A 90 -6.03 -4.43 -8.13
C GLY A 90 -7.48 -4.00 -7.99
N ASP A 91 -8.00 -4.06 -6.77
CA ASP A 91 -9.32 -3.49 -6.46
C ASP A 91 -9.20 -2.05 -5.95
N LEU A 92 -8.13 -1.75 -5.20
CA LEU A 92 -7.76 -0.41 -4.74
C LEU A 92 -6.35 -0.06 -5.18
N TYR A 93 -6.14 1.23 -5.41
CA TYR A 93 -4.89 1.86 -5.78
C TYR A 93 -4.57 2.91 -4.74
N VAL A 94 -3.43 2.76 -4.07
CA VAL A 94 -2.95 3.70 -3.06
C VAL A 94 -1.73 4.40 -3.64
N LEU A 95 -1.95 5.59 -4.20
CA LEU A 95 -0.91 6.41 -4.80
C LEU A 95 -0.27 7.22 -3.69
N GLY A 96 1.05 7.11 -3.53
CA GLY A 96 1.78 7.92 -2.57
C GLY A 96 2.71 8.90 -3.25
N LYS A 97 2.88 10.07 -2.65
CA LYS A 97 3.87 11.07 -3.05
C LYS A 97 4.64 11.53 -1.82
N ILE A 98 5.95 11.63 -1.95
CA ILE A 98 6.81 12.16 -0.89
C ILE A 98 6.81 13.68 -1.00
N LEU A 99 6.27 14.36 0.02
CA LEU A 99 6.29 15.82 0.12
C LEU A 99 7.57 16.27 0.83
N GLU A 100 7.90 15.65 1.96
CA GLU A 100 9.11 15.95 2.73
C GLU A 100 9.80 14.66 3.24
N SER A 101 11.14 14.66 3.22
CA SER A 101 11.97 13.68 3.94
C SER A 101 13.37 14.26 4.11
N ASN A 102 13.69 14.70 5.32
CA ASN A 102 14.95 15.38 5.64
C ASN A 102 15.69 14.77 6.86
N GLY A 103 15.21 13.64 7.38
CA GLY A 103 15.74 12.93 8.55
C GLY A 103 15.12 13.40 9.87
N LYS A 104 14.60 14.63 9.91
CA LYS A 104 13.86 15.19 11.03
C LYS A 104 12.36 15.18 10.75
N ASP A 105 11.93 15.72 9.63
CA ASP A 105 10.54 15.83 9.24
C ASP A 105 10.30 14.91 8.04
N VAL A 106 9.15 14.25 8.04
CA VAL A 106 8.65 13.43 6.94
C VAL A 106 7.20 13.77 6.69
N GLU A 107 6.85 13.95 5.42
CA GLU A 107 5.49 14.21 4.98
C GLU A 107 5.21 13.43 3.70
N ILE A 108 4.08 12.71 3.68
CA ILE A 108 3.62 11.95 2.53
C ILE A 108 2.17 12.30 2.22
N GLU A 109 1.87 12.49 0.94
CA GLU A 109 0.50 12.58 0.42
C GLU A 109 0.07 11.16 0.00
N ILE A 110 -1.15 10.76 0.39
CA ILE A 110 -1.76 9.50 -0.06
C ILE A 110 -3.07 9.82 -0.77
N ASP A 111 -3.20 9.35 -2.01
CA ASP A 111 -4.38 9.48 -2.84
C ASP A 111 -4.93 8.09 -3.22
N VAL A 112 -6.17 7.80 -2.84
CA VAL A 112 -6.77 6.47 -2.95
C VAL A 112 -7.89 6.43 -3.97
N TYR A 113 -7.77 5.51 -4.92
CA TYR A 113 -8.79 5.22 -5.93
C TYR A 113 -9.18 3.75 -5.90
N ASP A 114 -10.43 3.45 -6.25
CA ASP A 114 -10.81 2.10 -6.59
C ASP A 114 -10.67 1.80 -8.09
N ILE A 115 -10.76 0.52 -8.42
CA ILE A 115 -10.72 0.00 -9.79
C ILE A 115 -11.85 0.53 -10.68
N SER A 116 -12.90 1.16 -10.15
CA SER A 116 -13.91 1.83 -10.97
C SER A 116 -13.46 3.23 -11.40
N GLY A 117 -12.36 3.76 -10.82
CA GLY A 117 -11.92 5.14 -11.01
C GLY A 117 -12.61 6.11 -10.04
N ALA A 118 -13.29 5.61 -9.01
CA ALA A 118 -13.81 6.48 -7.96
C ALA A 118 -12.70 6.81 -6.96
N HIS A 119 -12.53 8.10 -6.71
CA HIS A 119 -11.65 8.63 -5.67
C HIS A 119 -12.30 8.45 -4.30
N TRP A 120 -11.57 7.85 -3.36
CA TRP A 120 -12.03 7.63 -1.99
C TRP A 120 -11.65 8.83 -1.12
N TYR A 121 -10.36 9.16 -1.05
CA TYR A 121 -9.83 10.29 -0.31
C TYR A 121 -8.39 10.62 -0.74
N ASN A 122 -7.96 11.83 -0.42
CA ASN A 122 -6.61 12.34 -0.53
C ASN A 122 -6.29 13.05 0.79
N GLU A 123 -5.19 12.67 1.44
CA GLU A 123 -4.80 13.16 2.77
C GLU A 123 -3.27 13.15 2.92
N ASP A 124 -2.76 14.12 3.70
CA ASP A 124 -1.34 14.27 3.99
C ASP A 124 -1.02 13.76 5.41
N TYR A 125 0.10 13.05 5.55
CA TYR A 125 0.55 12.47 6.81
C TYR A 125 1.95 12.97 7.15
N GLU A 126 2.07 13.70 8.25
CA GLU A 126 3.31 14.32 8.71
C GLU A 126 3.84 13.71 10.02
N HIS A 127 5.16 13.66 10.18
CA HIS A 127 5.79 13.28 11.44
C HIS A 127 7.13 13.97 11.67
N GLU A 128 7.27 14.62 12.84
CA GLU A 128 8.55 15.12 13.34
C GLU A 128 9.25 14.07 14.22
N VAL A 129 10.43 13.65 13.78
CA VAL A 129 11.33 12.75 14.49
C VAL A 129 11.99 13.48 15.65
N LEU A 130 11.70 13.00 16.86
CA LEU A 130 12.29 13.55 18.07
C LEU A 130 13.82 13.39 18.08
N GLU A 131 14.55 14.42 18.49
CA GLU A 131 16.03 14.43 18.57
C GLU A 131 16.62 13.24 19.38
N ARG A 132 15.86 12.75 20.36
CA ARG A 132 16.25 11.61 21.21
C ARG A 132 15.93 10.24 20.61
N PHE A 133 15.31 10.16 19.44
CA PHE A 133 14.80 8.92 18.85
C PHE A 133 15.92 7.86 18.75
N HIS A 134 17.01 8.18 18.04
CA HIS A 134 18.14 7.28 17.84
C HIS A 134 18.94 7.01 19.13
N LYS A 135 18.90 7.92 20.11
CA LYS A 135 19.53 7.75 21.43
C LYS A 135 18.71 6.81 22.35
N THR A 136 17.43 6.60 22.05
CA THR A 136 16.51 5.85 22.91
C THR A 136 16.62 4.35 22.63
N TYR A 137 17.08 3.58 23.62
CA TYR A 137 17.27 2.12 23.46
C TYR A 137 16.00 1.36 23.02
N ARG A 138 14.80 1.84 23.39
CA ARG A 138 13.51 1.24 22.98
C ARG A 138 13.21 1.39 21.49
N ASN A 139 13.88 2.32 20.82
CA ASN A 139 13.69 2.60 19.39
C ASN A 139 14.76 1.92 18.54
N LYS A 140 15.66 1.14 19.15
CA LYS A 140 16.70 0.44 18.41
C LYS A 140 16.09 -0.50 17.38
N GLY A 141 16.41 -0.28 16.11
CA GLY A 141 15.90 -1.06 14.97
C GLY A 141 14.48 -0.70 14.52
N LYS A 142 13.87 0.34 15.10
CA LYS A 142 12.61 0.91 14.60
C LYS A 142 12.91 1.98 13.56
N ASP A 143 12.02 2.11 12.59
CA ASP A 143 12.04 3.20 11.63
C ASP A 143 11.46 4.47 12.28
N PRO A 144 12.15 5.61 12.27
CA PRO A 144 11.61 6.87 12.79
C PRO A 144 10.40 7.39 12.00
N TYR A 145 10.28 7.03 10.72
CA TYR A 145 9.15 7.43 9.88
C TYR A 145 7.98 6.45 9.94
N GLN A 146 8.08 5.36 10.71
CA GLN A 146 6.99 4.39 10.87
C GLN A 146 5.61 5.03 11.15
N PRO A 147 5.49 6.11 11.96
CA PRO A 147 4.20 6.70 12.29
C PRO A 147 3.35 7.14 11.09
N VAL A 148 3.94 7.76 10.05
CA VAL A 148 3.15 8.22 8.88
C VAL A 148 2.51 7.05 8.13
N PHE A 149 3.18 5.90 8.07
CA PHE A 149 2.64 4.70 7.44
C PHE A 149 1.59 3.99 8.31
N GLU A 150 1.76 4.04 9.63
CA GLU A 150 0.78 3.50 10.59
C GLU A 150 -0.53 4.30 10.53
N GLU A 151 -0.44 5.62 10.43
CA GLU A 151 -1.59 6.53 10.31
C GLU A 151 -2.30 6.36 8.97
N ALA A 152 -1.58 6.41 7.85
CA ALA A 152 -2.15 6.18 6.52
C ALA A 152 -2.85 4.81 6.39
N ALA A 153 -2.26 3.75 6.98
CA ALA A 153 -2.88 2.42 6.97
C ALA A 153 -4.13 2.36 7.86
N LEU A 154 -4.16 3.07 8.98
CA LEU A 154 -5.33 3.16 9.85
C LEU A 154 -6.49 3.84 9.12
N ASP A 155 -6.24 4.97 8.49
CA ASP A 155 -7.26 5.73 7.77
C ASP A 155 -7.89 4.93 6.62
N LEU A 156 -7.07 4.18 5.86
CA LEU A 156 -7.60 3.31 4.82
C LEU A 156 -8.48 2.20 5.39
N VAL A 157 -8.14 1.69 6.58
CA VAL A 157 -8.97 0.69 7.29
C VAL A 157 -10.29 1.31 7.76
N GLU A 158 -10.28 2.56 8.22
CA GLU A 158 -11.49 3.28 8.61
C GLU A 158 -12.41 3.47 7.41
N HIS A 159 -11.90 3.98 6.28
CA HIS A 159 -12.66 4.11 5.03
C HIS A 159 -13.23 2.77 4.54
N LEU A 160 -12.44 1.69 4.58
CA LEU A 160 -12.93 0.35 4.24
C LEU A 160 -14.06 -0.10 5.18
N SER A 161 -14.01 0.29 6.45
CA SER A 161 -14.99 -0.13 7.45
C SER A 161 -16.36 0.53 7.26
N GLU A 162 -16.37 1.74 6.70
CA GLU A 162 -17.55 2.55 6.39
C GLU A 162 -18.19 2.20 5.04
N ALA A 163 -17.43 1.61 4.12
CA ALA A 163 -17.91 1.20 2.81
C ALA A 163 -18.98 0.09 2.87
N ASP A 164 -19.98 0.16 1.98
CA ASP A 164 -21.04 -0.83 1.90
C ASP A 164 -20.52 -2.18 1.37
N ALA A 165 -20.94 -3.28 1.98
CA ALA A 165 -20.46 -4.62 1.60
C ALA A 165 -20.86 -5.01 0.17
N THR A 166 -21.99 -4.49 -0.34
CA THR A 166 -22.47 -4.71 -1.71
C THR A 166 -21.58 -3.99 -2.70
N ASP A 167 -21.18 -2.75 -2.40
CA ASP A 167 -20.29 -1.95 -3.22
C ASP A 167 -18.89 -2.60 -3.28
N LEU A 168 -18.37 -3.06 -2.14
CA LEU A 168 -17.09 -3.79 -2.08
C LEU A 168 -17.14 -5.10 -2.90
N ALA A 169 -18.27 -5.81 -2.89
CA ALA A 169 -18.44 -7.00 -3.73
C ALA A 169 -18.52 -6.65 -5.23
N ALA A 170 -19.18 -5.54 -5.57
CA ALA A 170 -19.26 -5.05 -6.95
C ALA A 170 -17.88 -4.66 -7.48
N LEU A 171 -17.00 -4.08 -6.66
CA LEU A 171 -15.62 -3.75 -7.05
C LEU A 171 -14.85 -4.97 -7.55
N LYS A 172 -14.95 -6.13 -6.88
CA LYS A 172 -14.31 -7.38 -7.34
C LYS A 172 -14.79 -7.80 -8.74
N SER A 173 -16.08 -7.61 -9.02
CA SER A 173 -16.66 -7.87 -10.34
C SER A 173 -16.16 -6.87 -11.38
N VAL A 174 -16.05 -5.59 -11.04
CA VAL A 174 -15.45 -4.57 -11.90
C VAL A 174 -13.99 -4.92 -12.20
N THR A 175 -13.20 -5.32 -11.20
CA THR A 175 -11.81 -5.77 -11.39
C THR A 175 -11.73 -6.93 -12.37
N GLU A 176 -12.61 -7.92 -12.24
CA GLU A 176 -12.60 -9.07 -13.15
C GLU A 176 -12.94 -8.68 -14.59
N MET A 177 -13.92 -7.81 -14.79
CA MET A 177 -14.30 -7.36 -16.12
C MET A 177 -13.26 -6.43 -16.74
N ARG A 178 -12.69 -5.48 -15.97
CA ARG A 178 -11.61 -4.60 -16.45
C ARG A 178 -10.36 -5.39 -16.82
N PHE A 179 -9.98 -6.39 -16.00
CA PHE A 179 -8.90 -7.30 -16.34
C PHE A 179 -9.20 -8.06 -17.64
N GLY A 180 -10.42 -8.60 -17.78
CA GLY A 180 -10.86 -9.25 -19.00
C GLY A 180 -10.80 -8.35 -20.23
N ALA A 181 -11.25 -7.10 -20.12
CA ALA A 181 -11.22 -6.12 -21.19
C ALA A 181 -9.79 -5.72 -21.58
N ASN A 182 -8.87 -5.62 -20.62
CA ASN A 182 -7.45 -5.35 -20.89
C ASN A 182 -6.79 -6.47 -21.72
N PHE A 183 -7.23 -7.72 -21.57
CA PHE A 183 -6.70 -8.87 -22.33
C PHE A 183 -7.47 -9.22 -23.60
N SER A 184 -8.77 -8.95 -23.62
CA SER A 184 -9.67 -9.29 -24.72
C SER A 184 -10.87 -8.35 -24.75
N GLU A 185 -10.64 -7.13 -25.22
CA GLU A 185 -11.64 -6.06 -25.30
C GLU A 185 -12.95 -6.53 -25.95
N GLU A 186 -12.90 -7.17 -27.13
CA GLU A 186 -14.08 -7.63 -27.87
C GLU A 186 -15.03 -8.53 -27.06
N ALA A 187 -14.49 -9.28 -26.08
CA ALA A 187 -15.26 -10.22 -25.27
C ALA A 187 -15.81 -9.63 -23.98
N PHE A 188 -15.26 -8.49 -23.51
CA PHE A 188 -15.59 -7.95 -22.18
C PHE A 188 -16.09 -6.50 -22.19
N VAL A 189 -15.89 -5.76 -23.28
CA VAL A 189 -16.34 -4.36 -23.40
C VAL A 189 -17.87 -4.22 -23.29
N GLU A 190 -18.64 -5.28 -23.56
CA GLU A 190 -20.09 -5.27 -23.39
C GLU A 190 -20.55 -5.29 -21.91
N TYR A 191 -19.68 -5.73 -20.99
CA TYR A 191 -19.99 -5.87 -19.56
C TYR A 191 -19.63 -4.62 -18.75
N ILE A 192 -18.87 -3.70 -19.34
CA ILE A 192 -18.42 -2.47 -18.68
C ILE A 192 -18.77 -1.25 -19.52
N ARG A 193 -19.14 -0.15 -18.87
CA ARG A 193 -19.27 1.16 -19.50
C ARG A 193 -18.23 2.09 -18.90
N GLU A 194 -17.50 2.80 -19.73
CA GLU A 194 -16.68 3.91 -19.28
C GLU A 194 -17.42 5.23 -19.53
N GLU A 195 -17.64 6.02 -18.47
CA GLU A 195 -18.26 7.33 -18.53
C GLU A 195 -17.52 8.31 -17.61
N ASN A 196 -17.04 9.43 -18.16
CA ASN A 196 -16.30 10.46 -17.43
C ASN A 196 -15.11 9.92 -16.61
N GLY A 197 -14.38 8.93 -17.15
CA GLY A 197 -13.25 8.29 -16.48
C GLY A 197 -13.62 7.28 -15.38
N ARG A 198 -14.92 6.98 -15.20
CA ARG A 198 -15.41 5.94 -14.31
C ARG A 198 -15.89 4.73 -15.08
N VAL A 199 -15.66 3.55 -14.52
CA VAL A 199 -16.09 2.27 -15.09
C VAL A 199 -17.26 1.73 -14.29
N GLU A 200 -18.40 1.61 -14.96
CA GLU A 200 -19.62 1.02 -14.41
C GLU A 200 -19.82 -0.41 -14.93
N LEU A 201 -20.26 -1.30 -14.04
CA LEU A 201 -20.61 -2.67 -14.40
C LEU A 201 -22.02 -2.69 -15.02
N ILE A 202 -22.14 -3.10 -16.29
CA ILE A 202 -23.42 -3.22 -16.99
C ILE A 202 -24.03 -4.62 -16.78
N GLY A 203 -23.17 -5.64 -16.70
CA GLY A 203 -23.58 -7.02 -16.57
C GLY A 203 -22.39 -7.92 -16.31
N LEU A 204 -22.67 -9.22 -16.19
CA LEU A 204 -21.64 -10.24 -16.04
C LEU A 204 -21.89 -11.37 -17.03
N PRO A 205 -20.82 -11.95 -17.61
CA PRO A 205 -20.95 -13.19 -18.36
C PRO A 205 -21.42 -14.32 -17.43
N SER A 206 -21.85 -15.43 -18.02
CA SER A 206 -22.15 -16.64 -17.26
C SER A 206 -20.91 -17.11 -16.50
N GLU A 207 -21.08 -17.59 -15.26
CA GLU A 207 -19.98 -18.19 -14.47
C GLU A 207 -19.34 -19.40 -15.16
N LEU A 208 -20.05 -20.04 -16.11
CA LEU A 208 -19.56 -21.16 -16.91
C LEU A 208 -19.03 -20.73 -18.29
N ASP A 209 -18.87 -19.43 -18.52
CA ASP A 209 -18.34 -18.92 -19.78
C ASP A 209 -16.87 -19.37 -19.98
N PRO A 210 -16.53 -20.03 -21.11
CA PRO A 210 -15.17 -20.50 -21.36
C PRO A 210 -14.12 -19.38 -21.46
N MET A 211 -14.51 -18.20 -21.93
CA MET A 211 -13.65 -17.03 -22.02
C MET A 211 -13.38 -16.44 -20.64
N LEU A 212 -14.41 -16.32 -19.80
CA LEU A 212 -14.25 -15.92 -18.39
C LEU A 212 -13.28 -16.85 -17.65
N ALA A 213 -13.45 -18.18 -17.81
CA ALA A 213 -12.55 -19.15 -17.20
C ALA A 213 -11.09 -19.00 -17.68
N ARG A 214 -10.88 -18.68 -18.96
CA ARG A 214 -9.54 -18.42 -19.51
C ARG A 214 -8.93 -17.16 -18.91
N ILE A 215 -9.68 -16.07 -18.82
CA ILE A 215 -9.23 -14.82 -18.22
C ILE A 215 -8.85 -15.02 -16.75
N ARG A 216 -9.67 -15.71 -15.96
CA ARG A 216 -9.34 -16.07 -14.56
C ARG A 216 -8.00 -16.82 -14.46
N ALA A 217 -7.74 -17.77 -15.36
CA ALA A 217 -6.47 -18.49 -15.39
C ALA A 217 -5.26 -17.61 -15.77
N ILE A 218 -5.45 -16.60 -16.63
CA ILE A 218 -4.42 -15.61 -16.96
C ILE A 218 -4.17 -14.70 -15.75
N ARG A 219 -5.23 -14.22 -15.08
CA ARG A 219 -5.14 -13.39 -13.87
C ARG A 219 -4.32 -14.05 -12.77
N ILE A 220 -4.49 -15.35 -12.55
CA ILE A 220 -3.67 -16.09 -11.57
C ILE A 220 -2.18 -16.01 -11.93
N ARG A 221 -1.81 -16.13 -13.22
CA ARG A 221 -0.41 -16.04 -13.66
C ARG A 221 0.14 -14.63 -13.53
N ASP A 222 -0.67 -13.63 -13.85
CA ASP A 222 -0.34 -12.22 -13.68
C ASP A 222 -0.06 -11.89 -12.20
N GLN A 223 -0.96 -12.33 -11.30
CA GLN A 223 -0.76 -12.20 -9.86
C GLN A 223 0.52 -12.87 -9.38
N LEU A 224 0.82 -14.10 -9.84
CA LEU A 224 2.07 -14.78 -9.51
C LEU A 224 3.30 -14.00 -10.02
N PHE A 225 3.22 -13.36 -11.19
CA PHE A 225 4.31 -12.53 -11.68
C PHE A 225 4.56 -11.33 -10.76
N ILE A 226 3.50 -10.61 -10.36
CA ILE A 226 3.61 -9.48 -9.42
C ILE A 226 4.10 -9.96 -8.04
N ASP A 227 3.65 -11.13 -7.58
CA ASP A 227 4.09 -11.74 -6.32
C ASP A 227 5.60 -12.02 -6.34
N ASN A 228 6.15 -12.53 -7.43
CA ASN A 228 7.60 -12.74 -7.57
C ASN A 228 8.38 -11.41 -7.54
N MET A 229 7.80 -10.29 -7.99
CA MET A 229 8.45 -8.98 -7.89
C MET A 229 8.55 -8.45 -6.46
N GLN A 230 7.69 -8.92 -5.54
CA GLN A 230 7.70 -8.45 -4.15
C GLN A 230 9.03 -8.76 -3.45
N ASP A 231 9.63 -9.91 -3.75
CA ASP A 231 10.91 -10.31 -3.18
C ASP A 231 12.04 -9.37 -3.59
N HIS A 232 12.03 -8.88 -4.84
CA HIS A 232 13.02 -7.91 -5.32
C HIS A 232 12.91 -6.56 -4.59
N TYR A 233 11.69 -6.10 -4.33
CA TYR A 233 11.48 -4.88 -3.55
C TYR A 233 11.95 -5.06 -2.10
N ALA A 234 11.62 -6.19 -1.47
CA ALA A 234 12.05 -6.51 -0.12
C ALA A 234 13.58 -6.61 -0.01
N GLU A 235 14.23 -7.26 -0.97
CA GLU A 235 15.70 -7.39 -1.05
C GLU A 235 16.36 -6.01 -1.19
N PHE A 236 15.91 -5.19 -2.14
CA PHE A 236 16.41 -3.82 -2.31
C PHE A 236 16.34 -3.00 -1.01
N ASN A 237 15.20 -3.05 -0.33
CA ASN A 237 15.01 -2.35 0.93
C ASN A 237 15.91 -2.91 2.05
N ALA A 238 16.10 -4.22 2.10
CA ALA A 238 16.98 -4.87 3.07
C ALA A 238 18.45 -4.46 2.88
N GLU A 239 18.94 -4.43 1.63
CA GLU A 239 20.31 -4.02 1.29
C GLU A 239 20.60 -2.57 1.71
N MET A 240 19.65 -1.66 1.48
CA MET A 240 19.79 -0.23 1.83
C MET A 240 19.56 0.06 3.32
N SER A 241 18.79 -0.77 4.04
CA SER A 241 18.23 -0.47 5.36
C SER A 241 19.24 0.08 6.39
N THR A 242 20.45 -0.49 6.45
CA THR A 242 21.47 -0.10 7.42
C THR A 242 22.04 1.28 7.10
N SER A 243 22.35 1.54 5.84
CA SER A 243 22.87 2.82 5.37
C SER A 243 21.81 3.91 5.51
N TYR A 244 20.56 3.60 5.21
CA TYR A 244 19.43 4.53 5.34
C TYR A 244 19.17 4.93 6.79
N ALA A 245 19.18 3.99 7.72
CA ALA A 245 19.02 4.30 9.15
C ALA A 245 20.17 5.19 9.68
N LEU A 246 21.39 5.00 9.16
CA LEU A 246 22.53 5.87 9.49
C LEU A 246 22.34 7.27 8.90
N TRP A 247 21.87 7.37 7.65
CA TRP A 247 21.55 8.65 7.02
C TRP A 247 20.50 9.41 7.83
N GLN A 248 19.35 8.79 8.16
CA GLN A 248 18.30 9.40 9.00
C GLN A 248 18.88 9.93 10.32
N GLU A 249 19.76 9.18 10.98
CA GLU A 249 20.39 9.62 12.23
C GLU A 249 21.30 10.84 12.05
N GLN A 250 22.10 10.89 10.98
CA GLN A 250 22.98 12.03 10.72
C GLN A 250 22.19 13.24 10.26
N SER A 251 21.24 13.08 9.35
CA SER A 251 20.40 14.16 8.85
C SER A 251 19.56 14.79 9.96
N LEU A 252 19.01 14.01 10.89
CA LEU A 252 18.36 14.56 12.09
C LEU A 252 19.28 15.49 12.90
N LYS A 253 20.57 15.13 13.06
CA LYS A 253 21.54 15.97 13.78
C LYS A 253 21.86 17.23 13.00
N GLU A 254 21.99 17.13 11.68
CA GLU A 254 22.25 18.26 10.79
C GLU A 254 21.09 19.25 10.80
N GLU A 255 19.85 18.79 10.61
CA GLU A 255 18.65 19.64 10.66
C GLU A 255 18.46 20.31 12.03
N THR A 256 18.66 19.56 13.12
CA THR A 256 18.56 20.14 14.47
C THR A 256 19.62 21.23 14.68
N ALA A 257 20.85 21.01 14.23
CA ALA A 257 21.93 21.97 14.36
C ALA A 257 21.71 23.23 13.51
N LEU A 258 21.14 23.06 12.31
CA LEU A 258 20.76 24.15 11.42
C LEU A 258 19.68 25.04 12.08
N GLN A 259 18.60 24.43 12.55
CA GLN A 259 17.52 25.13 13.23
C GLN A 259 18.00 25.88 14.48
N GLU A 260 18.91 25.27 15.26
CA GLU A 260 19.55 25.94 16.39
C GLU A 260 20.42 27.15 15.97
N ALA A 261 21.07 27.10 14.81
CA ALA A 261 21.89 28.20 14.31
C ALA A 261 21.02 29.36 13.81
N GLU A 262 19.94 29.07 13.10
CA GLU A 262 18.98 30.06 12.59
C GLU A 262 18.24 30.80 13.71
N THR A 263 17.80 30.06 14.74
CA THR A 263 17.17 30.63 15.93
C THR A 263 18.14 31.57 16.68
N LYS A 264 19.43 31.20 16.79
CA LYS A 264 20.48 32.05 17.39
C LYS A 264 20.84 33.26 16.51
N ALA A 265 20.69 33.18 15.19
CA ALA A 265 20.97 34.30 14.29
C ALA A 265 19.84 35.34 14.28
N THR A 266 18.61 34.92 14.60
CA THR A 266 17.42 35.77 14.64
C THR A 266 17.20 36.43 16.02
N THR A 267 17.83 35.90 17.08
CA THR A 267 17.78 36.41 18.46
C THR A 267 18.91 37.39 18.74
#